data_AF-G8XAI5-F1
#
_entry.id   AF-G8XAI5-F1
#
_cell.length_a   1.000
_cell.length_b   1.000
_cell.length_c   1.000
_cell.angle_alpha   90.00
_cell.angle_beta   90.00
_cell.angle_gamma   90.00
#
_symmetry.space_group_name_H-M   'P 1'
#
loop_
_entity.id
_entity.type
_entity.pdbx_description
1 polymer ?
#
loop_
_entity_poly.entity_id
_entity_poly.type
_entity_poly.pdbx_seq_one_letter_code
_entity_poly.pdbx_strand_id
1 'polypeptide(L)' 'MGTESISVLTVVLRNALRKSERSGYIHLNPVKDQIVVMPEDYYFSSARNYAGLENDLEVILLSLF' A
#
# COMPACT_ATOMS: atom_id res chain seq x y z
N MET A 1 11.19 29.65 -5.00
CA MET A 1 12.19 28.62 -4.65
C MET A 1 11.81 28.04 -3.29
N GLY A 2 11.16 26.88 -3.12
CA GLY A 2 10.56 25.91 -4.02
C GLY A 2 9.55 25.13 -3.16
N THR A 3 8.26 25.22 -3.49
CA THR A 3 7.14 24.56 -2.78
C THR A 3 6.85 23.19 -3.38
N GLU A 4 7.89 22.41 -3.71
CA GLU A 4 7.74 21.20 -4.52
C GLU A 4 7.81 19.88 -3.74
N SER A 5 7.95 19.92 -2.41
CA SER A 5 8.11 18.68 -1.60
C SER A 5 6.82 18.19 -0.92
N ILE A 6 5.70 18.90 -1.04
CA ILE A 6 4.43 18.53 -0.37
C ILE A 6 3.45 17.81 -1.31
N SER A 7 3.69 17.85 -2.62
CA SER A 7 2.79 17.28 -3.64
C SER A 7 2.76 15.75 -3.64
N VAL A 8 3.91 15.08 -3.48
CA VAL A 8 3.99 13.61 -3.65
C VAL A 8 3.40 12.85 -2.46
N LEU A 9 3.73 13.25 -1.24
CA LEU A 9 3.24 12.58 -0.03
C LEU A 9 1.72 12.73 0.12
N THR A 10 1.18 13.90 -0.26
CA THR A 10 -0.26 14.16 -0.19
C THR A 10 -1.04 13.41 -1.26
N VAL A 11 -0.48 13.19 -2.46
CA VAL A 11 -1.11 12.36 -3.51
C VAL A 11 -1.13 10.88 -3.10
N VAL A 12 -0.06 10.39 -2.45
CA VAL A 12 0.00 9.01 -1.96
C VAL A 12 -1.05 8.75 -0.87
N LEU A 13 -1.19 9.66 0.10
CA LEU A 13 -2.17 9.55 1.19
C LEU A 13 -3.62 9.77 0.74
N ARG A 14 -3.90 10.71 -0.18
CA ARG A 14 -5.27 10.94 -0.68
C ARG A 14 -5.80 9.78 -1.54
N ASN A 15 -4.91 9.02 -2.19
CA ASN A 15 -5.31 7.84 -2.97
C ASN A 15 -5.63 6.62 -2.11
N ALA A 16 -5.11 6.54 -0.89
CA ALA A 16 -5.42 5.46 0.06
C ALA A 16 -6.89 5.47 0.52
N LEU A 17 -7.59 6.60 0.37
CA LEU A 17 -9.01 6.74 0.71
C LEU A 17 -9.98 6.24 -0.37
N ARG A 18 -9.49 5.79 -1.55
CA ARG A 18 -10.31 5.06 -2.55
C ARG A 18 -10.12 3.56 -2.37
N LYS A 19 -10.93 3.03 -1.45
CA LYS A 19 -10.75 1.78 -0.69
C LYS A 19 -10.79 0.43 -1.44
N SER A 20 -10.87 0.36 -2.77
CA SER A 20 -11.05 -0.96 -3.42
C SER A 20 -10.35 -1.12 -4.75
N GLU A 21 -10.25 -0.09 -5.59
CA GLU A 21 -9.73 -0.29 -6.95
C GLU A 21 -8.21 -0.31 -7.03
N ARG A 22 -7.50 0.40 -6.13
CA ARG A 22 -6.02 0.56 -6.22
C ARG A 22 -5.21 -0.38 -5.34
N SER A 23 -5.82 -1.04 -4.35
CA SER A 23 -5.09 -1.96 -3.45
C SER A 23 -4.42 -3.07 -4.24
N GLY A 24 -5.16 -3.70 -5.17
CA GLY A 24 -4.60 -4.71 -6.07
C GLY A 24 -3.39 -4.22 -6.88
N TYR A 25 -3.43 -2.96 -7.34
CA TYR A 25 -2.32 -2.41 -8.11
C TYR A 25 -1.07 -2.11 -7.27
N ILE A 26 -1.22 -1.67 -6.01
CA ILE A 26 -0.09 -1.34 -5.13
C ILE A 26 0.61 -2.61 -4.65
N HIS A 27 -0.14 -3.66 -4.33
CA HIS A 27 0.42 -4.95 -3.91
C HIS A 27 1.29 -5.60 -5.00
N LEU A 28 1.03 -5.28 -6.28
CA LEU A 28 1.82 -5.78 -7.41
C LEU A 28 3.13 -5.02 -7.63
N ASN A 29 3.38 -3.88 -6.97
CA ASN A 29 4.63 -3.13 -7.13
C ASN A 29 5.89 -3.99 -6.89
N PRO A 30 6.04 -4.70 -5.76
CA PRO A 30 7.23 -5.52 -5.53
C PRO A 30 7.35 -6.71 -6.51
N VAL A 31 6.25 -7.15 -7.13
CA VAL A 31 6.26 -8.17 -8.19
C VAL A 31 6.73 -7.57 -9.52
N LYS A 32 6.23 -6.39 -9.89
CA LYS A 32 6.66 -5.67 -11.10
C LYS A 32 8.13 -5.30 -11.08
N ASP A 33 8.63 -4.96 -9.90
CA ASP A 33 10.04 -4.66 -9.66
C ASP A 33 10.89 -5.92 -9.48
N GLN A 34 10.28 -7.12 -9.61
CA GLN A 34 10.92 -8.43 -9.50
C GLN A 34 11.63 -8.69 -8.16
N ILE A 35 11.20 -8.01 -7.10
CA ILE A 35 11.71 -8.21 -5.74
C ILE A 35 11.14 -9.51 -5.15
N VAL A 36 9.87 -9.81 -5.46
CA VAL A 36 9.16 -11.00 -4.98
C VAL A 36 8.32 -11.63 -6.10
N VAL A 37 7.94 -12.90 -5.93
CA VAL A 37 7.08 -13.62 -6.89
C VAL A 37 5.61 -13.34 -6.62
N MET A 38 5.18 -13.37 -5.35
CA MET A 38 3.82 -13.05 -4.94
C MET A 38 3.76 -11.79 -4.08
N PRO A 39 2.70 -10.97 -4.18
CA PRO A 39 2.57 -9.74 -3.39
C PRO A 39 2.70 -9.91 -1.87
N GLU A 40 2.19 -11.02 -1.35
CA GLU A 40 2.24 -11.41 0.06
C GLU A 40 3.64 -11.87 0.52
N ASP A 41 4.57 -12.16 -0.40
CA ASP A 41 5.95 -12.49 -0.01
C ASP A 41 6.71 -11.24 0.45
N TYR A 42 6.26 -10.04 0.09
CA TYR A 42 6.89 -8.80 0.54
C TYR A 42 6.50 -8.49 1.99
N TYR A 43 7.43 -8.67 2.92
CA TYR A 43 7.21 -8.56 4.37
C TYR A 43 6.53 -7.25 4.80
N PHE A 44 6.87 -6.14 4.15
CA PHE A 44 6.31 -4.81 4.42
C PHE A 44 5.10 -4.47 3.53
N SER A 45 4.35 -5.47 3.07
CA SER A 45 3.11 -5.30 2.30
C SER A 45 1.89 -5.66 3.14
N SER A 46 0.86 -4.81 3.09
CA SER A 46 -0.45 -5.18 3.65
C SER A 46 -1.16 -6.29 2.88
N ALA A 47 -0.62 -6.75 1.74
CA ALA A 47 -1.06 -8.00 1.10
C ALA A 47 -0.95 -9.19 2.05
N ARG A 48 0.07 -9.21 2.94
CA ARG A 48 0.22 -10.23 3.99
C ARG A 48 -0.93 -10.22 4.98
N ASN A 49 -1.37 -9.04 5.40
CA ASN A 49 -2.51 -8.91 6.29
C ASN A 49 -3.78 -9.49 5.65
N TYR A 50 -4.03 -9.21 4.37
CA TYR A 50 -5.19 -9.78 3.65
C TYR A 50 -5.07 -11.28 3.42
N ALA A 51 -3.85 -11.81 3.28
CA ALA A 51 -3.58 -13.24 3.17
C ALA A 51 -3.56 -13.98 4.52
N GLY A 52 -3.69 -13.27 5.65
CA GLY A 52 -3.62 -13.86 6.99
C GLY A 52 -2.22 -14.36 7.39
N LEU A 53 -1.17 -13.87 6.74
CA LEU A 53 0.22 -14.23 7.05
C LEU A 53 0.79 -13.36 8.17
N GLU A 54 1.78 -13.89 8.87
CA GLU A 54 2.54 -13.17 9.89
C GLU A 54 3.20 -11.91 9.29
N ASN A 55 3.07 -10.80 10.02
CA ASN A 55 3.55 -9.49 9.63
C ASN A 55 3.64 -8.56 10.86
N ASP A 56 4.52 -7.56 10.78
CA ASP A 56 4.67 -6.52 11.81
C ASP A 56 3.86 -5.24 11.50
N LEU A 57 3.01 -5.27 10.46
CA LEU A 57 2.25 -4.10 10.00
C LEU A 57 0.83 -4.11 10.56
N GLU A 58 0.51 -3.14 11.41
CA GLU A 58 -0.85 -2.95 11.89
C GLU A 58 -1.72 -2.26 10.80
N VAL A 59 -2.81 -2.92 10.39
CA VAL A 59 -3.79 -2.35 9.44
C VAL A 59 -5.03 -1.89 10.19
N ILE A 60 -5.26 -0.57 10.23
CA ILE A 60 -6.42 0.04 10.87
C ILE A 60 -7.47 0.39 9.82
N LEU A 61 -8.61 -0.31 9.84
CA LEU A 61 -9.74 -0.01 8.96
C LEU A 61 -10.57 1.15 9.51
N LEU A 62 -10.43 2.33 8.92
CA LEU A 62 -11.25 3.49 9.27
C LEU A 62 -12.59 3.43 8.53
N SER A 63 -13.70 3.44 9.26
CA SER A 63 -15.03 3.69 8.72
C SER A 63 -15.31 5.19 8.81
N LEU A 64 -15.57 5.82 7.66
CA LEU A 64 -15.97 7.22 7.57
C LEU A 64 -17.48 7.23 7.27
N PHE A 65 -18.24 7.92 8.12
CA PHE A 65 -19.69 8.09 7.99
C PHE A 65 -20.06 9.05 6.86
#